data_AF-A0AAD4R5B0-F1
#
_entry.id   AF-A0AAD4R5B0-F1
#
_cell.length_a   1.000
_cell.length_b   1.000
_cell.length_c   1.000
_cell.angle_alpha   90.00
_cell.angle_beta   90.00
_cell.angle_gamma   90.00
#
_symmetry.space_group_name_H-M   'P 1'
#
loop_
_entity.id
_entity.type
_entity.pdbx_description
1 polymer ?
#
loop_
_entity_poly.entity_id
_entity_poly.type
_entity_poly.pdbx_seq_one_letter_code
_entity_poly.pdbx_strand_id
1 'polypeptide(L)'
;MSAIIDRCTRIAEDELSVSGVPTALEYAELLLFQLVQQKIVEAKYTYLRATAKFKDDALLKKIWTIGYHLSKCNFGEALRGCRVLNASGLLNEQTEPYVKELQNRVIAIQLSLIVNCYTSIDRENVAELLGMRGTDGEFVPETLGFVTSILEQCRWTVEENFVRPARSTEFQKTINSYVDEQFGPNPLIADSDVTLEINQLNRDGLKMLESLVTSSDFFDSN
;
A
#
# COMPACT_ATOMS: atom_id res chain seq x y z
N MET A 1 -10.43 -10.79 18.39
CA MET A 1 -10.21 -10.50 16.95
C MET A 1 -10.79 -9.10 16.70
N SER A 2 -10.13 -8.26 15.89
CA SER A 2 -10.59 -6.88 15.66
C SER A 2 -11.90 -6.88 14.88
N ALA A 3 -12.83 -5.97 15.19
CA ALA A 3 -14.11 -5.85 14.48
C ALA A 3 -13.95 -5.62 12.97
N ILE A 4 -12.86 -4.96 12.55
CA ILE A 4 -12.50 -4.75 11.15
C ILE A 4 -12.13 -6.06 10.46
N ILE A 5 -11.29 -6.87 11.12
CA ILE A 5 -10.86 -8.19 10.62
C ILE A 5 -12.06 -9.11 10.50
N ASP A 6 -12.94 -9.13 11.52
CA ASP A 6 -14.15 -9.94 11.52
C ASP A 6 -15.09 -9.54 10.37
N ARG A 7 -15.25 -8.23 10.12
CA ARG A 7 -16.06 -7.73 9.00
C ARG A 7 -15.49 -8.14 7.65
N CYS A 8 -14.21 -7.91 7.40
CA CYS A 8 -13.57 -8.26 6.12
C CYS A 8 -13.56 -9.77 5.88
N THR A 9 -13.41 -10.56 6.94
CA THR A 9 -13.49 -12.03 6.86
C THR A 9 -14.88 -12.47 6.43
N ARG A 10 -15.93 -11.91 7.03
CA ARG A 10 -17.32 -12.19 6.59
C ARG A 10 -17.58 -11.79 5.15
N ILE A 11 -17.11 -10.61 4.72
CA ILE A 11 -17.23 -10.19 3.32
C ILE A 11 -16.54 -11.19 2.39
N ALA A 12 -15.35 -11.67 2.75
CA ALA A 12 -14.62 -12.66 1.94
C ALA A 12 -15.33 -14.02 1.89
N GLU A 13 -15.90 -14.48 3.01
CA GLU A 13 -16.69 -15.71 3.07
C GLU A 13 -17.98 -15.61 2.24
N ASP A 14 -18.70 -14.49 2.39
CA ASP A 14 -19.91 -14.21 1.61
C ASP A 14 -19.57 -14.14 0.12
N GLU A 15 -18.47 -13.48 -0.27
CA GLU A 15 -18.05 -13.32 -1.67
C GLU A 15 -17.82 -14.63 -2.41
N LEU A 16 -17.35 -15.66 -1.69
CA LEU A 16 -17.07 -16.99 -2.23
C LEU A 16 -18.23 -17.97 -2.05
N SER A 17 -19.30 -17.54 -1.37
CA SER A 17 -20.50 -18.35 -1.20
C SER A 17 -21.36 -18.37 -2.46
N VAL A 18 -22.15 -19.44 -2.64
CA VAL A 18 -23.00 -19.64 -3.84
C VAL A 18 -24.08 -18.55 -3.99
N SER A 19 -24.49 -17.94 -2.88
CA SER A 19 -25.56 -16.92 -2.83
C SER A 19 -25.07 -15.50 -2.59
N GLY A 20 -23.78 -15.32 -2.26
CA GLY A 20 -23.26 -14.01 -1.90
C GLY A 20 -23.06 -13.12 -3.12
N VAL A 21 -23.63 -11.92 -3.06
CA VAL A 21 -23.43 -10.88 -4.07
C VAL A 21 -22.93 -9.63 -3.35
N PRO A 22 -21.61 -9.52 -3.10
CA PRO A 22 -21.08 -8.33 -2.48
C PRO A 22 -21.31 -7.11 -3.37
N THR A 23 -21.58 -6.00 -2.73
CA THR A 23 -21.69 -4.68 -3.35
C THR A 23 -20.30 -4.19 -3.80
N ALA A 24 -20.27 -3.19 -4.68
CA ALA A 24 -19.02 -2.55 -5.09
C ALA A 24 -18.24 -1.97 -3.88
N LEU A 25 -18.96 -1.46 -2.88
CA LEU A 25 -18.36 -0.94 -1.65
C LEU A 25 -17.73 -2.04 -0.79
N GLU A 26 -18.40 -3.19 -0.64
CA GLU A 26 -17.83 -4.34 0.08
C GLU A 26 -16.60 -4.90 -0.63
N TYR A 27 -16.60 -4.92 -1.97
CA TYR A 27 -15.40 -5.24 -2.74
C TYR A 27 -14.29 -4.20 -2.52
N ALA A 28 -14.60 -2.91 -2.46
CA ALA A 28 -13.63 -1.86 -2.18
C ALA A 28 -13.00 -2.03 -0.79
N GLU A 29 -13.81 -2.33 0.23
CA GLU A 29 -13.33 -2.63 1.58
C GLU A 29 -12.43 -3.86 1.63
N LEU A 30 -12.88 -4.97 1.03
CA LEU A 30 -12.10 -6.21 0.99
C LEU A 30 -10.77 -6.01 0.26
N LEU A 31 -10.79 -5.28 -0.85
CA LEU A 31 -9.60 -4.97 -1.63
C LEU A 31 -8.62 -4.13 -0.82
N LEU A 32 -9.08 -3.04 -0.19
CA LEU A 32 -8.26 -2.19 0.68
C LEU A 32 -7.68 -2.97 1.86
N PHE A 33 -8.48 -3.80 2.52
CA PHE A 33 -8.03 -4.64 3.62
C PHE A 33 -6.92 -5.59 3.18
N GLN A 34 -7.09 -6.29 2.05
CA GLN A 34 -6.07 -7.18 1.51
C GLN A 34 -4.77 -6.42 1.17
N LEU A 35 -4.86 -5.20 0.63
CA LEU A 35 -3.69 -4.35 0.40
C LEU A 35 -2.99 -3.94 1.71
N VAL A 36 -3.75 -3.60 2.76
CA VAL A 36 -3.21 -3.31 4.10
C VAL A 36 -2.48 -4.53 4.68
N GLN A 37 -2.99 -5.73 4.42
CA GLN A 37 -2.34 -6.99 4.79
C GLN A 37 -1.16 -7.40 3.90
N GLN A 38 -0.81 -6.59 2.89
CA GLN A 38 0.18 -6.95 1.85
C GLN A 38 -0.15 -8.26 1.10
N LYS A 39 -1.43 -8.63 1.05
CA LYS A 39 -1.97 -9.77 0.30
C LYS A 39 -2.28 -9.35 -1.14
N ILE A 40 -1.22 -8.98 -1.87
CA ILE A 40 -1.33 -8.34 -3.20
C ILE A 40 -1.94 -9.28 -4.24
N VAL A 41 -1.66 -10.58 -4.15
CA VAL A 41 -2.19 -11.58 -5.08
C VAL A 41 -3.68 -11.75 -4.87
N GLU A 42 -4.12 -11.89 -3.62
CA GLU A 42 -5.53 -11.96 -3.25
C GLU A 42 -6.28 -10.69 -3.65
N ALA A 43 -5.68 -9.53 -3.40
CA ALA A 43 -6.19 -8.23 -3.84
C ALA A 43 -6.40 -8.20 -5.37
N LYS A 44 -5.43 -8.68 -6.15
CA LYS A 44 -5.55 -8.75 -7.61
C LYS A 44 -6.76 -9.58 -8.03
N TYR A 45 -6.92 -10.76 -7.45
CA TYR A 45 -8.05 -11.63 -7.79
C TYR A 45 -9.39 -11.05 -7.35
N THR A 46 -9.46 -10.45 -6.16
CA THR A 46 -10.64 -9.73 -5.70
C THR A 46 -11.02 -8.63 -6.68
N TYR A 47 -10.04 -7.84 -7.16
CA TYR A 47 -10.28 -6.80 -8.15
C TYR A 47 -10.81 -7.35 -9.50
N LEU A 48 -10.23 -8.44 -10.00
CA LEU A 48 -10.69 -9.09 -11.24
C LEU A 48 -12.14 -9.58 -11.10
N ARG A 49 -12.50 -10.19 -9.97
CA ARG A 49 -13.87 -10.63 -9.69
C ARG A 49 -14.83 -9.45 -9.56
N ALA A 50 -14.42 -8.39 -8.87
CA ALA A 50 -15.21 -7.19 -8.70
C ALA A 50 -15.49 -6.49 -10.04
N THR A 51 -14.48 -6.34 -10.89
CA THR A 51 -14.61 -5.65 -12.19
C THR A 51 -15.39 -6.44 -13.25
N ALA A 52 -15.44 -7.77 -13.11
CA ALA A 52 -16.36 -8.59 -13.92
C ALA A 52 -17.84 -8.26 -13.63
N LYS A 53 -18.16 -7.83 -12.40
CA LYS A 53 -19.54 -7.48 -11.98
C LYS A 53 -19.83 -5.97 -12.08
N PHE A 54 -18.90 -5.15 -11.62
CA PHE A 54 -19.00 -3.69 -11.54
C PHE A 54 -18.05 -3.05 -12.54
N LYS A 55 -18.36 -3.24 -13.82
CA LYS A 55 -17.56 -2.70 -14.91
C LYS A 55 -17.49 -1.18 -14.77
N ASP A 56 -16.28 -0.65 -14.90
CA ASP A 56 -15.98 0.78 -14.89
C ASP A 56 -16.17 1.53 -13.55
N ASP A 57 -16.32 0.84 -12.43
CA ASP A 57 -16.35 1.48 -11.10
C ASP A 57 -15.06 2.28 -10.81
N ALA A 58 -15.22 3.57 -10.56
CA ALA A 58 -14.11 4.51 -10.40
C ALA A 58 -13.34 4.28 -9.09
N LEU A 59 -14.03 3.90 -8.01
CA LEU A 59 -13.41 3.65 -6.71
C LEU A 59 -12.53 2.40 -6.78
N LEU A 60 -13.07 1.30 -7.30
CA LEU A 60 -12.34 0.04 -7.48
C LEU A 60 -11.10 0.22 -8.37
N LYS A 61 -11.23 0.95 -9.48
CA LYS A 61 -10.09 1.27 -10.35
C LYS A 61 -9.00 2.04 -9.61
N LYS A 62 -9.35 3.09 -8.86
CA LYS A 62 -8.36 3.88 -8.12
C LYS A 62 -7.67 3.09 -7.00
N ILE A 63 -8.42 2.26 -6.28
CA ILE A 63 -7.84 1.36 -5.26
C ILE A 63 -6.86 0.39 -5.93
N TRP A 64 -7.25 -0.22 -7.05
CA TRP A 64 -6.37 -1.15 -7.74
C TRP A 64 -5.14 -0.47 -8.34
N THR A 65 -5.21 0.78 -8.79
CA THR A 65 -4.01 1.53 -9.20
C THR A 65 -2.97 1.57 -8.08
N ILE A 66 -3.38 1.78 -6.82
CA ILE A 66 -2.48 1.70 -5.66
C ILE A 66 -1.90 0.29 -5.53
N GLY A 67 -2.75 -0.74 -5.58
CA GLY A 67 -2.35 -2.15 -5.51
C GLY A 67 -1.36 -2.56 -6.62
N TYR A 68 -1.56 -2.06 -7.83
CA TYR A 68 -0.66 -2.27 -8.96
C TYR A 68 0.73 -1.68 -8.68
N HIS A 69 0.81 -0.45 -8.18
CA HIS A 69 2.09 0.16 -7.82
C HIS A 69 2.80 -0.61 -6.68
N LEU A 70 2.06 -1.07 -5.68
CA LEU A 70 2.59 -1.94 -4.63
C LEU A 70 3.15 -3.26 -5.19
N SER A 71 2.45 -3.88 -6.14
CA SER A 71 2.89 -5.12 -6.80
C SER A 71 4.23 -4.98 -7.56
N LYS A 72 4.56 -3.75 -7.98
CA LYS A 72 5.80 -3.41 -8.67
C LYS A 72 6.84 -2.78 -7.74
N CYS A 73 6.58 -2.73 -6.43
CA CYS A 73 7.39 -2.05 -5.42
C CYS A 73 7.61 -0.55 -5.72
N ASN A 74 6.69 0.08 -6.47
CA ASN A 74 6.72 1.51 -6.73
C ASN A 74 5.96 2.26 -5.63
N PHE A 75 6.57 2.33 -4.45
CA PHE A 75 5.92 2.84 -3.25
C PHE A 75 5.60 4.33 -3.30
N GLY A 76 6.44 5.15 -3.98
CA GLY A 76 6.17 6.58 -4.16
C GLY A 76 4.88 6.83 -4.95
N GLU A 77 4.66 6.09 -6.04
CA GLU A 77 3.42 6.17 -6.81
C GLU A 77 2.22 5.57 -6.05
N ALA A 78 2.42 4.51 -5.25
CA ALA A 78 1.37 3.99 -4.38
C ALA A 78 0.90 5.05 -3.36
N LEU A 79 1.83 5.76 -2.70
CA LEU A 79 1.53 6.86 -1.78
C LEU A 79 0.81 8.02 -2.48
N ARG A 80 1.24 8.36 -3.70
CA ARG A 80 0.55 9.35 -4.53
C ARG A 80 -0.89 8.93 -4.84
N GLY A 81 -1.08 7.66 -5.20
CA GLY A 81 -2.40 7.06 -5.39
C GLY A 81 -3.29 7.19 -4.16
N CYS A 82 -2.78 6.91 -2.96
CA CYS A 82 -3.52 7.11 -1.71
C CYS A 82 -3.98 8.56 -1.53
N ARG A 83 -3.10 9.55 -1.75
CA ARG A 83 -3.47 10.97 -1.62
C ARG A 83 -4.49 11.40 -2.66
N VAL A 84 -4.34 10.98 -3.91
CA VAL A 84 -5.31 11.25 -4.98
C VAL A 84 -6.66 10.62 -4.66
N LEU A 85 -6.68 9.42 -4.08
CA LEU A 85 -7.91 8.76 -3.65
C LEU A 85 -8.57 9.51 -2.48
N ASN A 86 -7.81 9.91 -1.45
CA ASN A 86 -8.30 10.74 -0.34
C ASN A 86 -8.91 12.06 -0.83
N ALA A 87 -8.28 12.72 -1.80
CA ALA A 87 -8.77 13.98 -2.37
C ALA A 87 -9.95 13.82 -3.34
N SER A 88 -10.31 12.59 -3.73
CA SER A 88 -11.28 12.38 -4.81
C SER A 88 -12.75 12.47 -4.40
N GLY A 89 -13.05 12.49 -3.11
CA GLY A 89 -14.42 12.46 -2.59
C GLY A 89 -15.16 11.12 -2.83
N LEU A 90 -14.46 10.08 -3.29
CA LEU A 90 -15.03 8.74 -3.51
C LEU A 90 -15.02 7.86 -2.26
N LEU A 91 -14.24 8.24 -1.24
CA LEU A 91 -14.16 7.51 0.01
C LEU A 91 -15.33 7.86 0.92
N ASN A 92 -15.74 6.87 1.71
CA ASN A 92 -16.71 7.04 2.79
C ASN A 92 -16.06 6.69 4.13
N GLU A 93 -16.81 6.88 5.22
CA GLU A 93 -16.35 6.61 6.59
C GLU A 93 -15.86 5.17 6.81
N GLN A 94 -16.31 4.22 5.99
CA GLN A 94 -15.90 2.82 6.09
C GLN A 94 -14.57 2.54 5.38
N THR A 95 -14.30 3.19 4.24
CA THR A 95 -13.12 2.91 3.40
C THR A 95 -11.94 3.82 3.71
N GLU A 96 -12.19 5.04 4.18
CA GLU A 96 -11.16 6.03 4.53
C GLU A 96 -10.12 5.52 5.54
N PRO A 97 -10.49 4.81 6.63
CA PRO A 97 -9.51 4.29 7.59
C PRO A 97 -8.50 3.33 6.96
N TYR A 98 -8.91 2.51 5.99
CA TYR A 98 -8.00 1.57 5.33
C TYR A 98 -7.01 2.28 4.41
N VAL A 99 -7.42 3.32 3.69
CA VAL A 99 -6.51 4.09 2.83
C VAL A 99 -5.46 4.80 3.67
N LYS A 100 -5.88 5.38 4.81
CA LYS A 100 -4.97 6.00 5.77
C LYS A 100 -3.97 4.99 6.33
N GLU A 101 -4.46 3.82 6.75
CA GLU A 101 -3.58 2.76 7.26
C GLU A 101 -2.62 2.25 6.19
N LEU A 102 -3.09 2.06 4.95
CA LEU A 102 -2.24 1.65 3.83
C LEU A 102 -1.13 2.67 3.58
N GLN A 103 -1.48 3.97 3.59
CA GLN A 103 -0.50 5.05 3.46
C GLN A 103 0.55 5.01 4.57
N ASN A 104 0.12 4.86 5.82
CA ASN A 104 1.03 4.78 6.97
C ASN A 104 1.97 3.59 6.89
N ARG A 105 1.45 2.40 6.54
CA ARG A 105 2.25 1.19 6.37
C ARG A 105 3.27 1.36 5.25
N VAL A 106 2.89 1.95 4.12
CA VAL A 106 3.83 2.20 3.00
C VAL A 106 4.91 3.20 3.38
N ILE A 107 4.59 4.25 4.15
CA ILE A 107 5.59 5.17 4.72
C ILE A 107 6.56 4.40 5.63
N ALA A 108 6.05 3.54 6.51
CA ALA A 108 6.87 2.71 7.38
C ALA A 108 7.79 1.76 6.60
N ILE A 109 7.31 1.16 5.50
CA ILE A 109 8.13 0.38 4.56
C ILE A 109 9.28 1.24 4.03
N GLN A 110 8.96 2.40 3.47
CA GLN A 110 9.95 3.26 2.84
C GLN A 110 11.03 3.72 3.82
N LEU A 111 10.64 4.19 5.00
CA LEU A 111 11.57 4.61 6.04
C LEU A 111 12.51 3.46 6.46
N SER A 112 11.98 2.24 6.60
CA SER A 112 12.78 1.06 6.94
C SER A 112 13.76 0.68 5.83
N LEU A 113 13.33 0.73 4.57
CA LEU A 113 14.21 0.50 3.42
C LEU A 113 15.31 1.56 3.33
N ILE A 114 14.99 2.84 3.55
CA ILE A 114 15.97 3.93 3.52
C ILE A 114 17.07 3.69 4.57
N VAL A 115 16.69 3.35 5.81
CA VAL A 115 17.63 3.05 6.91
C VAL A 115 18.51 1.84 6.62
N ASN A 116 18.03 0.90 5.82
CA ASN A 116 18.77 -0.31 5.49
C ASN A 116 19.68 -0.15 4.26
N CYS A 117 19.35 0.77 3.35
CA CYS A 117 20.05 0.90 2.07
C CYS A 117 20.96 2.14 1.98
N TYR A 118 20.77 3.15 2.83
CA TYR A 118 21.49 4.42 2.73
C TYR A 118 22.24 4.78 4.01
N THR A 119 23.50 5.16 3.87
CA THR A 119 24.28 5.83 4.93
C THR A 119 24.02 7.34 4.92
N SER A 120 23.76 7.90 3.75
CA SER A 120 23.33 9.27 3.52
C SER A 120 22.51 9.33 2.23
N ILE A 121 21.53 10.23 2.17
CA ILE A 121 20.62 10.40 1.03
C ILE A 121 20.20 11.87 0.92
N ASP A 122 20.03 12.39 -0.30
CA ASP A 122 19.48 13.72 -0.51
C ASP A 122 18.07 13.84 0.09
N ARG A 123 17.79 14.98 0.75
CA ARG A 123 16.48 15.24 1.36
C ARG A 123 15.35 15.21 0.33
N GLU A 124 15.63 15.68 -0.88
CA GLU A 124 14.68 15.65 -2.00
C GLU A 124 14.36 14.21 -2.44
N ASN A 125 15.36 13.34 -2.50
CA ASN A 125 15.15 11.92 -2.81
C ASN A 125 14.32 11.22 -1.72
N VAL A 126 14.52 11.58 -0.44
CA VAL A 126 13.66 11.08 0.65
C VAL A 126 12.21 11.53 0.44
N ALA A 127 12.01 12.81 0.11
CA ALA A 127 10.68 13.33 -0.17
C ALA A 127 10.02 12.61 -1.36
N GLU A 128 10.76 12.36 -2.45
CA GLU A 128 10.30 11.59 -3.61
C GLU A 128 9.92 10.14 -3.26
N LEU A 129 10.74 9.46 -2.45
CA LEU A 129 10.49 8.09 -1.97
C LEU A 129 9.24 8.01 -1.08
N LEU A 130 8.98 9.06 -0.29
CA LEU A 130 7.74 9.23 0.48
C LEU A 130 6.57 9.74 -0.38
N GLY A 131 6.76 9.73 -1.70
CA GLY A 131 5.79 10.13 -2.69
C GLY A 131 5.48 11.61 -2.68
N MET A 132 6.22 12.48 -2.00
CA MET A 132 5.86 13.90 -1.79
C MET A 132 6.02 14.80 -3.01
N ARG A 133 6.35 14.21 -4.16
CA ARG A 133 6.42 14.90 -5.44
C ARG A 133 5.03 15.01 -6.07
N GLY A 134 4.70 16.21 -6.56
CA GLY A 134 3.48 16.49 -7.31
C GLY A 134 3.42 15.74 -8.64
N THR A 135 2.24 15.74 -9.26
CA THR A 135 1.99 15.16 -10.60
C THR A 135 2.76 15.85 -11.73
N ASP A 136 3.09 17.11 -11.52
CA ASP A 136 3.96 17.95 -12.35
C ASP A 136 5.47 17.74 -12.09
N GLY A 137 5.83 16.94 -11.09
CA GLY A 137 7.22 16.72 -10.69
C GLY A 137 7.77 17.82 -9.77
N GLU A 138 6.95 18.78 -9.33
CA GLU A 138 7.35 19.78 -8.36
C GLU A 138 7.15 19.28 -6.92
N PHE A 139 7.98 19.74 -5.99
CA PHE A 139 7.77 19.49 -4.57
C PHE A 139 6.67 20.41 -4.06
N VAL A 140 5.65 19.85 -3.42
CA VAL A 140 4.63 20.67 -2.75
C VAL A 140 5.29 21.30 -1.51
N PRO A 141 5.41 22.63 -1.37
CA PRO A 141 6.23 23.24 -0.32
C PRO A 141 5.87 22.80 1.11
N GLU A 142 4.59 22.55 1.36
CA GLU A 142 4.06 22.04 2.63
C GLU A 142 4.56 20.63 2.99
N THR A 143 5.02 19.86 1.99
CA THR A 143 5.49 18.48 2.17
C THR A 143 6.92 18.38 2.70
N LEU A 144 7.78 19.37 2.46
CA LEU A 144 9.14 19.36 3.04
C LEU A 144 9.12 19.53 4.57
N GLY A 145 8.19 20.33 5.09
CA GLY A 145 7.96 20.45 6.53
C GLY A 145 7.50 19.13 7.14
N PHE A 146 6.57 18.45 6.49
CA PHE A 146 6.10 17.12 6.91
C PHE A 146 7.24 16.09 6.89
N VAL A 147 8.00 16.00 5.79
CA VAL A 147 9.16 15.09 5.69
C VAL A 147 10.15 15.39 6.82
N THR A 148 10.52 16.64 7.03
CA THR A 148 11.45 17.03 8.11
C THR A 148 10.95 16.58 9.47
N SER A 149 9.67 16.77 9.78
CA SER A 149 9.09 16.33 11.06
C SER A 149 9.16 14.82 11.27
N ILE A 150 8.97 14.02 10.22
CA ILE A 150 9.11 12.55 10.29
C ILE A 150 10.57 12.17 10.57
N LEU A 151 11.51 12.80 9.87
CA LEU A 151 12.94 12.51 10.00
C LEU A 151 13.45 12.86 11.41
N GLU A 152 12.99 13.98 11.96
CA GLU A 152 13.29 14.40 13.33
C GLU A 152 12.71 13.43 14.37
N GLN A 153 11.47 12.96 14.19
CA GLN A 153 10.88 11.93 15.05
C GLN A 153 11.68 10.63 15.03
N CYS A 154 12.19 10.23 13.86
CA CYS A 154 13.06 9.07 13.70
C CYS A 154 14.48 9.29 14.26
N ARG A 155 14.79 10.49 14.76
CA ARG A 155 16.14 10.91 15.20
C ARG A 155 17.20 10.78 14.10
N TRP A 156 16.81 10.97 12.85
CA TRP A 156 17.77 11.05 11.75
C TRP A 156 18.48 12.42 11.80
N THR A 157 19.74 12.45 11.37
CA THR A 157 20.45 13.73 11.27
C THR A 157 20.05 14.41 9.96
N VAL A 158 19.43 15.58 10.07
CA VAL A 158 19.01 16.40 8.92
C VAL A 158 20.03 17.53 8.74
N GLU A 159 20.73 17.51 7.61
CA GLU A 159 21.61 18.59 7.15
C GLU A 159 20.87 19.42 6.07
N GLU A 160 21.51 20.47 5.54
CA GLU A 160 20.87 21.40 4.59
C GLU A 160 20.27 20.68 3.37
N ASN A 161 21.04 19.76 2.76
CA ASN A 161 20.64 19.02 1.55
C ASN A 161 20.56 17.50 1.74
N PHE A 162 21.14 16.97 2.82
CA PHE A 162 21.27 15.52 3.04
C PHE A 162 20.65 15.11 4.36
N VAL A 163 20.30 13.83 4.43
CA VAL A 163 19.82 13.19 5.64
C VAL A 163 20.67 11.94 5.90
N ARG A 164 20.98 11.69 7.16
CA ARG A 164 21.66 10.46 7.60
C ARG A 164 20.68 9.61 8.41
N PRO A 165 20.20 8.49 7.83
CA PRO A 165 19.30 7.59 8.53
C PRO A 165 19.96 6.98 9.78
N ALA A 166 19.17 6.78 10.84
CA ALA A 166 19.65 6.20 12.09
C ALA A 166 18.74 5.03 12.52
N ARG A 167 19.37 3.91 12.90
CA ARG A 167 18.71 2.76 13.55
C ARG A 167 18.59 3.01 15.06
N SER A 168 17.75 3.97 15.42
CA SER A 168 17.50 4.35 16.82
C SER A 168 16.29 3.60 17.41
N THR A 169 16.19 3.59 18.74
CA THR A 169 14.98 3.10 19.42
C THR A 169 13.78 3.97 19.06
N GLU A 170 13.99 5.26 18.87
CA GLU A 170 12.98 6.23 18.44
C GLU A 170 12.48 5.91 17.03
N PHE A 171 13.37 5.58 16.10
CA PHE A 171 12.99 5.12 14.77
C PHE A 171 12.03 3.92 14.85
N GLN A 172 12.37 2.89 15.64
CA GLN A 172 11.48 1.73 15.79
C GLN A 172 10.13 2.11 16.41
N LYS A 173 10.11 3.00 17.40
CA LYS A 173 8.87 3.51 17.99
C LYS A 173 8.02 4.26 16.97
N THR A 174 8.63 5.12 16.16
CA THR A 174 7.96 5.86 15.09
C THR A 174 7.37 4.90 14.06
N ILE A 175 8.14 3.92 13.58
CA ILE A 175 7.65 2.88 12.65
C ILE A 175 6.47 2.11 13.24
N ASN A 176 6.56 1.69 14.50
CA ASN A 176 5.48 0.97 15.15
C ASN A 176 4.23 1.85 15.33
N SER A 177 4.39 3.15 15.54
CA SER A 177 3.27 4.09 15.69
C SER A 177 2.47 4.32 14.39
N TYR A 178 3.06 4.04 13.23
CA TYR A 178 2.36 4.10 11.95
C TYR A 178 1.43 2.92 11.71
N VAL A 179 1.55 1.84 12.49
CA VAL A 179 0.75 0.64 12.27
C VAL A 179 -0.33 0.55 13.31
N ASP A 180 -1.58 0.55 12.85
CA ASP A 180 -2.72 0.29 13.71
C ASP A 180 -2.99 -1.21 13.78
N GLU A 181 -2.82 -1.76 14.99
CA GLU A 181 -3.01 -3.17 15.30
C GLU A 181 -4.44 -3.65 15.03
N GLN A 182 -5.43 -2.74 14.94
CA GLN A 182 -6.80 -3.13 14.59
C GLN A 182 -6.90 -3.74 13.19
N PHE A 183 -5.96 -3.42 12.30
CA PHE A 183 -5.87 -4.04 10.99
C PHE A 183 -5.01 -5.30 10.99
N GLY A 184 -4.46 -5.73 12.12
CA GLY A 184 -3.57 -6.90 12.20
C GLY A 184 -2.09 -6.54 12.17
N PRO A 185 -1.20 -7.55 12.27
CA PRO A 185 0.24 -7.33 12.43
C PRO A 185 0.83 -6.57 11.24
N ASN A 186 1.93 -5.84 11.48
CA ASN A 186 2.71 -5.30 10.38
C ASN A 186 3.45 -6.45 9.68
N PRO A 187 3.18 -6.74 8.40
CA PRO A 187 3.89 -7.79 7.67
C PRO A 187 5.40 -7.53 7.53
N LEU A 188 5.89 -6.31 7.82
CA LEU A 188 7.31 -5.98 7.85
C LEU A 188 8.03 -6.23 9.18
N ILE A 189 7.29 -6.34 10.28
CA ILE A 189 7.86 -6.55 11.62
C ILE A 189 7.90 -8.05 11.94
N ALA A 190 7.11 -8.86 11.21
CA ALA A 190 7.20 -10.31 11.24
C ALA A 190 8.43 -10.77 10.43
N ASP A 191 9.58 -10.92 11.11
CA ASP A 191 10.87 -11.44 10.63
C ASP A 191 11.32 -10.98 9.23
N SER A 192 12.38 -10.17 9.18
CA SER A 192 12.92 -9.60 7.93
C SER A 192 13.24 -10.63 6.84
N ASP A 193 13.53 -11.88 7.23
CA ASP A 193 13.79 -12.99 6.31
C ASP A 193 12.48 -13.51 5.67
N VAL A 194 11.39 -13.56 6.44
CA VAL A 194 10.06 -13.99 5.98
C VAL A 194 9.45 -12.93 5.04
N THR A 195 9.69 -11.64 5.30
CA THR A 195 9.19 -10.56 4.45
C THR A 195 9.82 -10.57 3.05
N LEU A 196 11.11 -10.92 2.94
CA LEU A 196 11.81 -11.06 1.66
C LEU A 196 11.29 -12.26 0.86
N GLU A 197 11.06 -13.40 1.52
CA GLU A 197 10.49 -14.60 0.89
C GLU A 197 9.04 -14.38 0.43
N ILE A 198 8.18 -13.76 1.25
CA ILE A 198 6.80 -13.43 0.86
C ILE A 198 6.77 -12.47 -0.33
N ASN A 199 7.66 -11.47 -0.33
CA ASN A 199 7.77 -10.54 -1.47
C ASN A 199 8.29 -11.23 -2.73
N GLN A 200 9.21 -12.18 -2.62
CA GLN A 200 9.67 -13.00 -3.74
C GLN A 200 8.57 -13.93 -4.26
N LEU A 201 7.88 -14.66 -3.38
CA LEU A 201 6.74 -15.52 -3.73
C LEU A 201 5.61 -14.73 -4.40
N ASN A 202 5.26 -13.56 -3.87
CA ASN A 202 4.28 -12.67 -4.49
C ASN A 202 4.73 -12.20 -5.87
N ARG A 203 6.02 -11.85 -6.02
CA ARG A 203 6.59 -11.40 -7.30
C ARG A 203 6.63 -12.50 -8.34
N ASP A 204 7.01 -13.71 -7.94
CA ASP A 204 7.11 -14.86 -8.84
C ASP A 204 5.71 -15.40 -9.19
N GLY A 205 4.78 -15.41 -8.24
CA GLY A 205 3.36 -15.65 -8.50
C GLY A 205 2.78 -14.63 -9.47
N LEU A 206 3.08 -13.34 -9.31
CA LEU A 206 2.66 -12.29 -10.23
C LEU A 206 3.25 -12.46 -11.63
N LYS A 207 4.54 -12.82 -11.75
CA LYS A 207 5.20 -13.09 -13.05
C LYS A 207 4.63 -14.34 -13.74
N MET A 208 4.41 -15.41 -12.99
CA MET A 208 3.77 -16.62 -13.50
C MET A 208 2.36 -16.30 -14.01
N LEU A 209 1.61 -15.46 -13.30
CA LEU A 209 0.28 -15.04 -13.73
C LEU A 209 0.31 -14.08 -14.93
N GLU A 210 1.27 -13.15 -15.00
CA GLU A 210 1.49 -12.35 -16.21
C GLU A 210 1.79 -13.25 -17.41
N SER A 211 2.58 -14.31 -17.22
CA SER A 211 2.84 -15.30 -18.27
C SER A 211 1.61 -16.12 -18.64
N LEU A 212 0.74 -16.46 -17.70
CA LEU A 212 -0.51 -17.19 -17.96
C LEU A 212 -1.53 -16.34 -18.72
N VAL A 213 -1.65 -15.06 -18.38
CA VAL A 213 -2.55 -14.12 -19.06
C VAL A 213 -2.03 -13.77 -20.46
N THR A 214 -0.71 -13.77 -20.67
CA THR A 214 -0.10 -13.49 -21.99
C THR A 214 0.09 -14.71 -22.87
N SER A 215 0.15 -15.92 -22.30
CA SER A 215 0.22 -17.19 -23.04
C SER A 215 -1.13 -17.82 -23.31
N SER A 216 -2.20 -17.30 -22.72
CA SER A 216 -3.54 -17.77 -23.02
C SER A 216 -4.03 -17.12 -24.31
N ASP A 217 -4.04 -17.90 -25.40
CA ASP A 217 -4.91 -17.74 -26.58
C ASP A 217 -6.43 -17.73 -26.22
N PHE A 218 -6.77 -17.51 -24.94
CA PHE A 218 -8.09 -17.70 -24.34
C PHE A 218 -8.98 -16.46 -24.44
N PHE A 219 -8.42 -15.30 -24.81
CA PHE A 219 -9.19 -14.08 -25.08
C PHE A 219 -9.19 -13.64 -26.56
N ASP A 220 -8.40 -14.30 -27.42
CA ASP A 220 -8.32 -14.02 -28.86
C ASP A 220 -9.01 -15.10 -29.71
N SER A 221 -10.14 -15.65 -29.24
CA SER A 221 -11.06 -16.40 -30.10
C SER A 221 -12.51 -15.91 -29.95
N ASN A 222 -12.90 -15.10 -30.95
CA ASN A 222 -14.21 -14.54 -31.32
C ASN A 222 -14.58 -13.15 -30.79
#